data_AF-A0A842LYC0-F1
#
_entry.id   AF-A0A842LYC0-F1
#
_cell.length_a   1.000
_cell.length_b   1.000
_cell.length_c   1.000
_cell.angle_alpha   90.00
_cell.angle_beta   90.00
_cell.angle_gamma   90.00
#
_symmetry.space_group_name_H-M   'P 1'
#
loop_
_entity.id
_entity.type
_entity.pdbx_description
1 polymer ?
#
loop_
_entity_poly.entity_id
_entity_poly.type
_entity_poly.pdbx_seq_one_letter_code
_entity_poly.pdbx_strand_id
1 'polypeptide(L)'
;MSDEIKEIHLPDPPEILKPEFLRAQGWKGKLKAAFAMFGPGAIVASATLGSGEVIWAPRAAAIFGFTIIWAYVYGTIFKFGVTYPMVRYITVSGESPVQRLKDIPPFNWVVWLFIVMILICTASWNAAFIGMNGTLMVSMTGMGDIFTWGMALMLIALALVLIGKYDVLEKGQVAIVFGIVIAMWIAVIIVRPDWIAFLKGLIPQVPEYPEWIKMEYPEIAAKNVWVELAMYMGALGGGLYDYLAFLRYARERGWGILADENASTLIRAIESIPRNMKIPLARTKENVEKAMAWLKAPLYDQ
;
A
#
# COMPACT_ATOMS: atom_id res chain seq x y z
N MET A 1 -38.58 -4.73 -17.24
CA MET A 1 -37.45 -5.02 -18.15
C MET A 1 -36.41 -5.76 -17.33
N SER A 2 -36.66 -7.06 -17.10
CA SER A 2 -35.71 -8.01 -16.54
C SER A 2 -34.96 -8.60 -17.72
N ASP A 3 -34.01 -7.84 -18.28
CA ASP A 3 -33.01 -8.48 -19.12
C ASP A 3 -32.25 -9.43 -18.19
N GLU A 4 -32.33 -10.72 -18.48
CA GLU A 4 -31.58 -11.77 -17.79
C GLU A 4 -30.15 -11.27 -17.62
N ILE A 5 -29.71 -11.07 -16.37
CA ILE A 5 -28.30 -10.83 -16.12
C ILE A 5 -27.60 -12.13 -16.49
N LYS A 6 -27.14 -12.21 -17.74
CA LYS A 6 -26.40 -13.36 -18.27
C LYS A 6 -25.28 -13.69 -17.30
N GLU A 7 -25.08 -14.98 -17.03
CA GLU A 7 -23.99 -15.41 -16.17
C GLU A 7 -22.66 -14.87 -16.70
N ILE A 8 -21.88 -14.27 -15.81
CA ILE A 8 -20.60 -13.66 -16.13
C ILE A 8 -19.55 -14.76 -16.13
N HIS A 9 -18.88 -14.92 -17.26
CA HIS A 9 -17.73 -15.81 -17.45
C HIS A 9 -16.44 -15.00 -17.38
N LEU A 10 -15.42 -15.53 -16.70
CA LEU A 10 -14.10 -14.93 -16.68
C LEU A 10 -13.38 -15.18 -18.02
N PRO A 11 -12.59 -14.21 -18.50
CA PRO A 11 -11.74 -14.40 -19.66
C PRO A 11 -10.64 -15.41 -19.37
N ASP A 12 -10.08 -15.98 -20.45
CA ASP A 12 -9.01 -16.96 -20.32
C ASP A 12 -7.77 -16.33 -19.68
N PRO A 13 -7.21 -16.94 -18.62
CA PRO A 13 -6.02 -16.41 -17.98
C PRO A 13 -4.81 -16.54 -18.92
N PRO A 14 -3.87 -15.58 -18.89
CA PRO A 14 -2.59 -15.70 -19.58
C PRO A 14 -1.90 -17.03 -19.29
N GLU A 15 -1.17 -17.59 -20.26
CA GLU A 15 -0.53 -18.91 -20.12
C GLU A 15 0.35 -19.02 -18.88
N ILE A 16 1.01 -17.92 -18.47
CA ILE A 16 1.86 -17.86 -17.27
C ILE A 16 1.13 -18.19 -15.96
N LEU A 17 -0.20 -17.99 -15.91
CA LEU A 17 -1.04 -18.25 -14.75
C LEU A 17 -1.72 -19.64 -14.81
N LYS A 18 -1.69 -20.31 -15.97
CA LYS A 18 -2.33 -21.61 -16.15
C LYS A 18 -1.60 -22.69 -15.33
N PRO A 19 -2.33 -23.58 -14.63
CA PRO A 19 -1.72 -24.63 -13.79
C PRO A 19 -0.79 -25.56 -14.58
N GLU A 20 -1.11 -25.80 -15.85
CA GLU A 20 -0.37 -26.67 -16.76
C GLU A 20 1.00 -26.10 -17.10
N PHE A 21 1.08 -24.80 -17.42
CA PHE A 21 2.34 -24.09 -17.68
C PHE A 21 3.25 -24.08 -16.43
N LEU A 22 2.69 -23.80 -15.25
CA LEU A 22 3.44 -23.80 -13.99
C LEU A 22 3.89 -25.20 -13.57
N ARG A 23 3.15 -26.26 -13.93
CA ARG A 23 3.53 -27.66 -13.68
C ARG A 23 4.58 -28.18 -14.67
N ALA A 24 4.54 -27.73 -15.91
CA ALA A 24 5.49 -28.10 -16.96
C ALA A 24 6.88 -27.47 -16.77
N GLN A 25 6.98 -26.37 -16.02
CA GLN A 25 8.23 -25.68 -15.75
C GLN A 25 8.99 -26.31 -14.55
N GLY A 26 10.28 -26.61 -14.75
CA GLY A 26 11.22 -26.91 -13.66
C GLY A 26 11.44 -25.70 -12.75
N TRP A 27 12.19 -25.85 -11.65
CA TRP A 27 12.34 -24.78 -10.64
C TRP A 27 12.84 -23.43 -11.21
N LYS A 28 13.77 -23.45 -12.19
CA LYS A 28 14.27 -22.26 -12.90
C LYS A 28 13.18 -21.54 -13.70
N GLY A 29 12.26 -22.32 -14.24
CA GLY A 29 11.11 -21.84 -15.00
C GLY A 29 10.06 -21.14 -14.15
N LYS A 30 9.75 -21.74 -12.99
CA LYS A 30 8.91 -21.12 -11.96
C LYS A 30 9.53 -19.84 -11.42
N LEU A 31 10.85 -19.82 -11.21
CA LEU A 31 11.60 -18.61 -10.84
C LEU A 31 11.50 -17.53 -11.92
N LYS A 32 11.71 -17.87 -13.20
CA LYS A 32 11.60 -16.91 -14.30
C LYS A 32 10.18 -16.33 -14.43
N ALA A 33 9.15 -17.17 -14.25
CA ALA A 33 7.76 -16.72 -14.24
C ALA A 33 7.46 -15.82 -13.03
N ALA A 34 7.95 -16.18 -11.84
CA ALA A 34 7.84 -15.36 -10.65
C ALA A 34 8.50 -13.98 -10.84
N PHE A 35 9.73 -13.93 -11.36
CA PHE A 35 10.42 -12.65 -11.65
C PHE A 35 9.73 -11.81 -12.72
N ALA A 36 9.16 -12.42 -13.75
CA ALA A 36 8.39 -11.70 -14.78
C ALA A 36 7.09 -11.09 -14.21
N MET A 37 6.50 -11.74 -13.21
CA MET A 37 5.36 -11.21 -12.46
C MET A 37 5.80 -10.16 -11.43
N PHE A 38 6.95 -10.35 -10.75
CA PHE A 38 7.45 -9.49 -9.68
C PHE A 38 7.91 -8.10 -10.16
N GLY A 39 8.33 -7.97 -11.41
CA GLY A 39 8.98 -6.77 -11.95
C GLY A 39 8.16 -5.48 -11.76
N PRO A 40 6.89 -5.41 -12.20
CA PRO A 40 6.17 -4.15 -12.16
C PRO A 40 5.46 -3.87 -10.82
N GLY A 41 5.11 -4.89 -10.03
CA GLY A 41 4.65 -4.73 -8.66
C GLY A 41 5.74 -4.20 -7.73
N ALA A 42 6.99 -4.63 -7.92
CA ALA A 42 8.14 -4.06 -7.23
C ALA A 42 8.38 -2.58 -7.57
N ILE A 43 8.12 -2.15 -8.81
CA ILE A 43 8.20 -0.74 -9.20
C ILE A 43 7.13 0.08 -8.47
N VAL A 44 5.88 -0.41 -8.40
CA VAL A 44 4.80 0.27 -7.67
C VAL A 44 5.01 0.22 -6.15
N ALA A 45 5.52 -0.89 -5.61
CA ALA A 45 5.94 -1.00 -4.21
C ALA A 45 7.05 0.02 -3.89
N SER A 46 8.00 0.23 -4.81
CA SER A 46 9.05 1.25 -4.67
C SER A 46 8.52 2.69 -4.79
N ALA A 47 7.45 2.91 -5.56
CA ALA A 47 6.78 4.20 -5.66
C ALA A 47 5.88 4.50 -4.46
N THR A 48 5.37 3.46 -3.77
CA THR A 48 4.58 3.56 -2.54
C THR A 48 5.43 3.56 -1.28
N LEU A 49 6.74 3.31 -1.38
CA LEU A 49 7.72 3.58 -0.32
C LEU A 49 7.73 5.09 -0.05
N GLY A 50 6.88 5.49 0.89
CA GLY A 50 6.55 6.88 1.15
C GLY A 50 7.60 7.55 2.01
N SER A 51 7.61 8.88 1.98
CA SER A 51 8.35 9.74 2.90
C SER A 51 8.04 9.45 4.39
N GLY A 52 6.88 8.83 4.69
CA GLY A 52 6.55 8.36 6.03
C GLY A 52 7.45 7.23 6.52
N GLU A 53 7.74 6.23 5.71
CA GLU A 53 8.60 5.10 6.09
C GLU A 53 10.06 5.53 6.20
N VAL A 54 10.49 6.44 5.31
CA VAL A 54 11.86 7.01 5.31
C VAL A 54 12.19 7.80 6.57
N ILE A 55 11.19 8.28 7.31
CA ILE A 55 11.40 9.19 8.45
C ILE A 55 10.93 8.57 9.76
N TRP A 56 9.71 8.02 9.78
CA TRP A 56 9.16 7.40 10.97
C TRP A 56 9.85 6.07 11.30
N ALA A 57 10.27 5.28 10.31
CA ALA A 57 10.96 4.02 10.60
C ALA A 57 12.37 4.22 11.18
N PRO A 58 13.23 5.11 10.64
CA PRO A 58 14.50 5.43 11.29
C PRO A 58 14.33 6.06 12.67
N ARG A 59 13.31 6.91 12.87
CA ARG A 59 12.99 7.44 14.21
C ARG A 59 12.62 6.31 15.18
N ALA A 60 11.72 5.41 14.79
CA ALA A 60 11.32 4.29 15.63
C ALA A 60 12.51 3.39 15.97
N ALA A 61 13.37 3.11 14.98
CA ALA A 61 14.59 2.34 15.16
C ALA A 61 15.63 3.07 16.02
N ALA A 62 15.74 4.40 15.95
CA ALA A 62 16.63 5.18 16.81
C ALA A 62 16.19 5.14 18.28
N ILE A 63 14.88 5.16 18.54
CA ILE A 63 14.32 5.13 19.90
C ILE A 63 14.35 3.72 20.48
N PHE A 64 13.89 2.72 19.75
CA PHE A 64 13.63 1.37 20.28
C PHE A 64 14.64 0.31 19.80
N GLY A 65 15.52 0.64 18.85
CA GLY A 65 16.48 -0.31 18.29
C GLY A 65 15.79 -1.49 17.61
N PHE A 66 16.31 -2.70 17.82
CA PHE A 66 15.75 -3.92 17.21
C PHE A 66 14.46 -4.41 17.87
N THR A 67 14.07 -3.89 19.03
CA THR A 67 12.86 -4.36 19.73
C THR A 67 11.56 -3.98 19.01
N ILE A 68 11.61 -3.03 18.07
CA ILE A 68 10.46 -2.60 17.25
C ILE A 68 10.21 -3.50 16.02
N ILE A 69 11.16 -4.37 15.66
CA ILE A 69 11.13 -5.10 14.37
C ILE A 69 9.88 -5.97 14.27
N TRP A 70 9.50 -6.68 15.33
CA TRP A 70 8.28 -7.49 15.33
C TRP A 70 7.08 -6.64 14.95
N ALA A 71 6.93 -5.43 15.51
CA ALA A 71 5.78 -4.57 15.22
C ALA A 71 5.70 -4.25 13.73
N TYR A 72 6.82 -3.91 13.09
CA TYR A 72 6.87 -3.70 11.64
C TYR A 72 6.53 -4.96 10.84
N VAL A 73 7.11 -6.11 11.20
CA VAL A 73 6.84 -7.38 10.50
C VAL A 73 5.37 -7.76 10.60
N TYR A 74 4.79 -7.74 11.80
CA TYR A 74 3.37 -8.01 11.99
C TYR A 74 2.51 -6.96 11.27
N GLY A 75 2.89 -5.68 11.31
CA GLY A 75 2.21 -4.62 10.57
C GLY A 75 2.16 -4.87 9.08
N THR A 76 3.27 -5.29 8.48
CA THR A 76 3.34 -5.66 7.06
C THR A 76 2.48 -6.89 6.78
N ILE A 77 2.49 -7.91 7.64
CA ILE A 77 1.63 -9.10 7.50
C ILE A 77 0.15 -8.71 7.59
N PHE A 78 -0.23 -7.85 8.53
CA PHE A 78 -1.60 -7.36 8.65
C PHE A 78 -2.02 -6.55 7.42
N LYS A 79 -1.15 -5.64 6.96
CA LYS A 79 -1.36 -4.86 5.73
C LYS A 79 -1.60 -5.79 4.54
N PHE A 80 -0.74 -6.78 4.37
CA PHE A 80 -0.90 -7.82 3.34
C PHE A 80 -2.21 -8.60 3.49
N GLY A 81 -2.56 -9.00 4.72
CA GLY A 81 -3.80 -9.71 5.01
C GLY A 81 -5.07 -8.92 4.69
N VAL A 82 -4.98 -7.58 4.66
CA VAL A 82 -6.07 -6.68 4.25
C VAL A 82 -6.05 -6.40 2.75
N THR A 83 -4.90 -6.06 2.16
CA THR A 83 -4.77 -5.77 0.72
C THR A 83 -5.07 -6.99 -0.15
N TYR A 84 -4.58 -8.17 0.24
CA TYR A 84 -4.66 -9.37 -0.58
C TYR A 84 -6.11 -9.79 -0.88
N PRO A 85 -7.03 -9.93 0.11
CA PRO A 85 -8.44 -10.18 -0.16
C PRO A 85 -9.13 -9.10 -0.99
N MET A 86 -8.78 -7.82 -0.79
CA MET A 86 -9.38 -6.72 -1.55
C MET A 86 -9.04 -6.80 -3.04
N VAL A 87 -7.78 -7.10 -3.36
CA VAL A 87 -7.35 -7.27 -4.76
C VAL A 87 -7.95 -8.54 -5.35
N ARG A 88 -8.02 -9.65 -4.59
CA ARG A 88 -8.71 -10.87 -5.04
C ARG A 88 -10.19 -10.64 -5.34
N TYR A 89 -10.86 -9.83 -4.52
CA TYR A 89 -12.25 -9.47 -4.74
C TYR A 89 -12.42 -8.78 -6.09
N ILE A 90 -11.73 -7.66 -6.33
CA ILE A 90 -11.88 -6.90 -7.58
C ILE A 90 -11.47 -7.70 -8.83
N THR A 91 -10.48 -8.59 -8.72
CA THR A 91 -10.08 -9.49 -9.82
C THR A 91 -11.20 -10.44 -10.23
N VAL A 92 -11.95 -10.99 -9.27
CA VAL A 92 -13.01 -11.98 -9.55
C VAL A 92 -14.37 -11.34 -9.76
N SER A 93 -14.68 -10.25 -9.06
CA SER A 93 -15.99 -9.59 -9.10
C SER A 93 -16.07 -8.46 -10.12
N GLY A 94 -14.93 -7.87 -10.51
CA GLY A 94 -14.88 -6.64 -11.31
C GLY A 94 -15.32 -5.36 -10.56
N GLU A 95 -15.92 -5.52 -9.38
CA GLU A 95 -16.44 -4.44 -8.54
C GLU A 95 -15.39 -3.99 -7.52
N SER A 96 -15.31 -2.67 -7.26
CA SER A 96 -14.44 -2.19 -6.18
C SER A 96 -14.99 -2.62 -4.81
N PRO A 97 -14.16 -3.22 -3.92
CA PRO A 97 -14.58 -3.55 -2.56
C PRO A 97 -15.19 -2.35 -1.80
N VAL A 98 -14.70 -1.14 -2.10
CA VAL A 98 -15.16 0.11 -1.49
C VAL A 98 -16.56 0.50 -1.99
N GLN A 99 -16.91 0.17 -3.25
CA GLN A 99 -18.27 0.39 -3.75
C GLN A 99 -19.27 -0.50 -3.02
N ARG A 100 -18.90 -1.75 -2.74
CA ARG A 100 -19.74 -2.71 -2.00
C ARG A 100 -20.01 -2.28 -0.56
N LEU A 101 -19.18 -1.43 0.04
CA LEU A 101 -19.44 -0.85 1.37
C LEU A 101 -20.72 0.00 1.42
N LYS A 102 -21.21 0.49 0.27
CA LYS A 102 -22.52 1.18 0.16
C LYS A 102 -23.69 0.25 0.47
N ASP A 103 -23.49 -1.07 0.37
CA ASP A 103 -24.56 -2.04 0.52
C ASP A 103 -24.72 -2.52 1.97
N ILE A 104 -23.87 -2.02 2.88
CA ILE A 104 -23.96 -2.31 4.31
C ILE A 104 -25.08 -1.44 4.92
N PRO A 105 -26.21 -2.04 5.36
CA PRO A 105 -27.29 -1.29 6.01
C PRO A 105 -26.84 -0.73 7.37
N PRO A 106 -27.51 0.32 7.91
CA PRO A 106 -28.79 0.88 7.46
C PRO A 106 -28.70 2.19 6.64
N PHE A 107 -27.54 2.83 6.48
CA PHE A 107 -27.46 4.17 5.87
C PHE A 107 -26.15 4.46 5.14
N ASN A 108 -25.52 3.46 4.51
CA ASN A 108 -24.18 3.60 3.93
C ASN A 108 -23.17 4.21 4.93
N TRP A 109 -23.39 3.99 6.23
CA TRP A 109 -22.67 4.67 7.31
C TRP A 109 -21.16 4.40 7.22
N VAL A 110 -20.79 3.22 6.71
CA VAL A 110 -19.41 2.84 6.43
C VAL A 110 -18.78 3.78 5.40
N VAL A 111 -19.50 4.14 4.34
CA VAL A 111 -18.98 5.07 3.32
C VAL A 111 -18.76 6.45 3.91
N TRP A 112 -19.71 6.94 4.71
CA TRP A 112 -19.58 8.23 5.39
C TRP A 112 -18.43 8.23 6.40
N LEU A 113 -18.28 7.15 7.17
CA LEU A 113 -17.14 6.96 8.07
C LEU A 113 -15.82 7.04 7.30
N PHE A 114 -15.71 6.33 6.18
CA PHE A 114 -14.51 6.35 5.35
C PHE A 114 -14.25 7.75 4.77
N ILE A 115 -15.26 8.46 4.28
CA ILE A 115 -15.10 9.84 3.80
C ILE A 115 -14.57 10.75 4.91
N VAL A 116 -15.16 10.70 6.10
CA VAL A 116 -14.72 11.50 7.25
C VAL A 116 -13.29 11.13 7.64
N MET A 117 -12.96 9.85 7.71
CA MET A 117 -11.59 9.39 8.00
C MET A 117 -10.60 9.86 6.93
N ILE A 118 -10.92 9.76 5.63
CA ILE A 118 -10.05 10.25 4.56
C ILE A 118 -9.80 11.74 4.74
N LEU A 119 -10.84 12.55 4.98
CA LEU A 119 -10.69 13.99 5.13
C LEU A 119 -9.80 14.35 6.31
N ILE A 120 -10.04 13.75 7.49
CA ILE A 120 -9.25 14.00 8.70
C ILE A 120 -7.81 13.50 8.52
N CYS A 121 -7.63 12.23 8.17
CA CYS A 121 -6.31 11.61 8.07
C CYS A 121 -5.48 12.25 6.97
N THR A 122 -6.06 12.55 5.81
CA THR A 122 -5.32 13.19 4.70
C THR A 122 -4.91 14.61 5.08
N ALA A 123 -5.78 15.38 5.75
CA ALA A 123 -5.42 16.71 6.22
C ALA A 123 -4.29 16.66 7.26
N SER A 124 -4.38 15.76 8.24
CA SER A 124 -3.34 15.56 9.27
C SER A 124 -2.02 15.11 8.66
N TRP A 125 -2.05 14.19 7.68
CA TRP A 125 -0.88 13.70 6.97
C TRP A 125 -0.19 14.84 6.21
N ASN A 126 -0.93 15.60 5.40
CA ASN A 126 -0.39 16.74 4.67
C ASN A 126 0.18 17.81 5.61
N ALA A 127 -0.50 18.11 6.72
CA ALA A 127 0.01 19.05 7.72
C ALA A 127 1.35 18.59 8.30
N ALA A 128 1.51 17.29 8.59
CA ALA A 128 2.77 16.73 9.05
C ALA A 128 3.89 16.88 8.01
N PHE A 129 3.62 16.65 6.72
CA PHE A 129 4.60 16.86 5.64
C PHE A 129 5.03 18.32 5.50
N ILE A 130 4.07 19.23 5.53
CA ILE A 130 4.33 20.67 5.44
C ILE A 130 5.20 21.12 6.61
N GLY A 131 4.85 20.72 7.84
CA GLY A 131 5.61 21.05 9.04
C GLY A 131 7.03 20.51 8.99
N MET A 132 7.19 19.24 8.61
CA MET A 132 8.49 18.59 8.51
C MET A 132 9.41 19.21 7.46
N ASN A 133 8.88 19.49 6.26
CA ASN A 133 9.62 20.19 5.21
C ASN A 133 10.00 21.61 5.65
N GLY A 134 9.11 22.31 6.36
CA GLY A 134 9.40 23.61 6.94
C GLY A 134 10.54 23.54 7.97
N THR A 135 10.51 22.57 8.89
CA THR A 135 11.59 22.35 9.87
C THR A 135 12.93 22.08 9.20
N LEU A 136 12.95 21.25 8.14
CA LEU A 136 14.15 20.97 7.36
C LEU A 136 14.70 22.24 6.70
N MET A 137 13.84 23.07 6.10
CA MET A 137 14.29 24.32 5.48
C MET A 137 14.83 25.32 6.50
N VAL A 138 14.20 25.46 7.65
CA VAL A 138 14.69 26.32 8.73
C VAL A 138 16.03 25.81 9.25
N SER A 139 16.21 24.50 9.44
CA SER A 139 17.49 23.95 9.92
C SER A 139 18.63 24.09 8.92
N MET A 140 18.34 24.01 7.62
CA MET A 140 19.34 24.16 6.55
C MET A 140 19.69 25.63 6.27
N THR A 141 18.71 26.52 6.28
CA THR A 141 18.90 27.92 5.90
C THR A 141 19.17 28.84 7.09
N GLY A 142 18.78 28.44 8.30
CA GLY A 142 18.83 29.27 9.50
C GLY A 142 17.91 30.49 9.45
N MET A 143 16.98 30.57 8.48
CA MET A 143 16.15 31.74 8.20
C MET A 143 14.67 31.38 8.08
N GLY A 144 13.82 32.35 8.41
CA GLY A 144 12.37 32.23 8.32
C GLY A 144 11.77 31.34 9.41
N ASP A 145 10.47 31.11 9.31
CA ASP A 145 9.72 30.23 10.20
C ASP A 145 9.23 28.99 9.48
N ILE A 146 8.87 27.96 10.25
CA ILE A 146 8.43 26.66 9.75
C ILE A 146 7.19 26.81 8.86
N PHE A 147 6.25 27.69 9.23
CA PHE A 147 4.99 27.83 8.51
C PHE A 147 5.20 28.48 7.14
N THR A 148 6.00 29.54 7.05
CA THR A 148 6.29 30.20 5.75
C THR A 148 7.00 29.25 4.79
N TRP A 149 8.03 28.53 5.23
CA TRP A 149 8.74 27.57 4.38
C TRP A 149 7.84 26.40 3.98
N GLY A 150 7.08 25.85 4.92
CA GLY A 150 6.13 24.77 4.64
C GLY A 150 5.10 25.18 3.58
N MET A 151 4.49 26.37 3.74
CA MET A 151 3.52 26.90 2.78
C MET A 151 4.13 27.18 1.42
N ALA A 152 5.34 27.75 1.37
CA ALA A 152 6.05 28.01 0.12
C ALA A 152 6.30 26.71 -0.65
N LEU A 153 6.80 25.67 0.01
CA LEU A 153 7.04 24.36 -0.61
C LEU A 153 5.73 23.67 -1.05
N MET A 154 4.66 23.79 -0.26
CA MET A 154 3.34 23.29 -0.65
C MET A 154 2.84 23.96 -1.94
N LEU A 155 2.96 25.29 -2.04
CA LEU A 155 2.54 26.03 -3.22
C LEU A 155 3.38 25.68 -4.46
N ILE A 156 4.69 25.48 -4.28
CA ILE A 156 5.57 25.00 -5.35
C ILE A 156 5.14 23.61 -5.82
N ALA A 157 4.88 22.69 -4.89
CA ALA A 157 4.40 21.35 -5.21
C ALA A 157 3.05 21.39 -5.96
N LEU A 158 2.11 22.23 -5.52
CA LEU A 158 0.84 22.45 -6.19
C LEU A 158 1.03 23.00 -7.61
N ALA A 159 1.91 23.99 -7.80
CA ALA A 159 2.20 24.55 -9.11
C ALA A 159 2.78 23.48 -10.06
N LEU A 160 3.68 22.64 -9.58
CA LEU A 160 4.26 21.54 -10.36
C LEU A 160 3.20 20.52 -10.81
N VAL A 161 2.28 20.16 -9.91
CA VAL A 161 1.13 19.28 -10.19
C VAL A 161 0.24 19.88 -11.28
N LEU A 162 -0.02 21.19 -11.24
CA LEU A 162 -0.85 21.89 -12.23
C LEU A 162 -0.18 22.01 -13.61
N ILE A 163 1.15 22.07 -13.68
CA ILE A 163 1.93 22.16 -14.94
C ILE A 163 1.96 20.81 -15.69
N GLY A 164 1.66 19.70 -15.02
CA GLY A 164 1.40 18.41 -15.68
C GLY A 164 2.62 17.67 -16.24
N LYS A 165 3.85 18.13 -15.99
CA LYS A 165 5.08 17.43 -16.40
C LYS A 165 5.50 16.37 -15.36
N TYR A 166 4.67 15.34 -15.19
CA TYR A 166 4.87 14.29 -14.19
C TYR A 166 6.09 13.40 -14.46
N ASP A 167 6.42 13.14 -15.73
CA ASP A 167 7.50 12.20 -16.09
C ASP A 167 8.87 12.54 -15.49
N VAL A 168 9.18 13.84 -15.34
CA VAL A 168 10.46 14.28 -14.75
C VAL A 168 10.46 14.10 -13.24
N LEU A 169 9.33 14.40 -12.59
CA LEU A 169 9.17 14.24 -11.15
C LEU A 169 9.18 12.77 -10.74
N GLU A 170 8.48 11.92 -11.50
CA GLU A 170 8.44 10.48 -11.27
C GLU A 170 9.84 9.87 -11.39
N LYS A 171 10.57 10.18 -12.47
CA LYS A 171 11.94 9.70 -12.65
C LYS A 171 12.89 10.22 -11.55
N GLY A 172 12.72 11.48 -11.14
CA GLY A 172 13.48 12.07 -10.05
C GLY A 172 13.22 11.38 -8.71
N GLN A 173 11.96 11.15 -8.37
CA GLN A 173 11.56 10.46 -7.15
C GLN A 173 12.10 9.02 -7.13
N VAL A 174 11.95 8.27 -8.21
CA VAL A 174 12.47 6.90 -8.31
C VAL A 174 13.99 6.87 -8.11
N ALA A 175 14.73 7.83 -8.70
CA ALA A 175 16.18 7.92 -8.51
C ALA A 175 16.57 8.21 -7.06
N ILE A 176 15.85 9.10 -6.36
CA ILE A 176 16.10 9.43 -4.95
C ILE A 176 15.81 8.22 -4.07
N VAL A 177 14.64 7.58 -4.22
CA VAL A 177 14.27 6.40 -3.44
C VAL A 177 15.28 5.28 -3.63
N PHE A 178 15.68 5.02 -4.88
CA PHE A 178 16.70 4.02 -5.17
C PHE A 178 18.05 4.36 -4.52
N GLY A 179 18.44 5.64 -4.52
CA GLY A 179 19.62 6.13 -3.82
C GLY A 179 19.54 5.90 -2.30
N ILE A 180 18.39 6.17 -1.68
CA ILE A 180 18.16 5.91 -0.24
C ILE A 180 18.30 4.42 0.06
N VAL A 181 17.69 3.55 -0.75
CA VAL A 181 17.79 2.09 -0.57
C VAL A 181 19.25 1.63 -0.64
N ILE A 182 20.03 2.12 -1.62
CA ILE A 182 21.46 1.81 -1.71
C ILE A 182 22.20 2.31 -0.47
N ALA A 183 21.95 3.55 -0.04
CA ALA A 183 22.58 4.13 1.14
C ALA A 183 22.28 3.31 2.41
N MET A 184 21.05 2.82 2.56
CA MET A 184 20.67 1.92 3.67
C MET A 184 21.46 0.61 3.64
N TRP A 185 21.62 -0.02 2.47
CA TRP A 185 22.43 -1.23 2.35
C TRP A 185 23.90 -0.99 2.68
N ILE A 186 24.46 0.12 2.20
CA ILE A 186 25.82 0.53 2.56
C ILE A 186 25.93 0.72 4.08
N ALA A 187 24.98 1.40 4.70
CA ALA A 187 24.94 1.59 6.15
C ALA A 187 24.91 0.25 6.90
N VAL A 188 24.10 -0.71 6.47
CA VAL A 188 24.06 -2.07 7.06
C VAL A 188 25.42 -2.77 6.97
N ILE A 189 26.11 -2.67 5.83
CA ILE A 189 27.43 -3.29 5.62
C ILE A 189 28.50 -2.65 6.51
N ILE A 190 28.46 -1.32 6.68
CA ILE A 190 29.43 -0.57 7.49
C ILE A 190 29.19 -0.80 8.98
N VAL A 191 27.94 -0.66 9.43
CA VAL A 191 27.57 -0.76 10.85
C VAL A 191 27.71 -2.19 11.37
N ARG A 192 27.57 -3.20 10.51
CA ARG A 192 27.64 -4.63 10.85
C ARG A 192 26.76 -4.96 12.06
N PRO A 193 25.42 -4.88 11.91
CA PRO A 193 24.51 -5.07 13.01
C PRO A 193 24.63 -6.47 13.62
N ASP A 194 24.32 -6.57 14.90
CA ASP A 194 24.17 -7.87 15.56
C ASP A 194 22.94 -8.58 15.01
N TRP A 195 23.18 -9.54 14.12
CA TRP A 195 22.15 -10.37 13.50
C TRP A 195 21.38 -11.23 14.52
N ILE A 196 21.99 -11.61 15.63
CA ILE A 196 21.32 -12.36 16.70
C ILE A 196 20.32 -11.44 17.41
N ALA A 197 20.72 -10.22 17.72
CA ALA A 197 19.82 -9.23 18.31
C ALA A 197 18.68 -8.85 17.35
N PHE A 198 18.96 -8.75 16.04
CA PHE A 198 17.93 -8.57 15.01
C PHE A 198 16.89 -9.70 15.04
N LEU A 199 17.34 -10.96 15.05
CA LEU A 199 16.43 -12.12 15.08
C LEU A 199 15.63 -12.18 16.39
N LYS A 200 16.24 -11.82 17.53
CA LYS A 200 15.51 -11.67 18.80
C LYS A 200 14.44 -10.58 18.73
N GLY A 201 14.70 -9.51 17.97
CA GLY A 201 13.76 -8.43 17.70
C GLY A 201 12.48 -8.85 16.98
N LEU A 202 12.46 -10.02 16.33
CA LEU A 202 11.26 -10.61 15.71
C LEU A 202 10.27 -11.17 16.74
N ILE A 203 10.71 -11.40 17.97
CA ILE A 203 9.85 -11.89 19.05
C ILE A 203 9.07 -10.70 19.62
N PRO A 204 7.73 -10.79 19.73
CA PRO A 204 6.91 -9.75 20.33
C PRO A 204 7.38 -9.40 21.75
N GLN A 205 7.81 -8.15 21.93
CA GLN A 205 8.22 -7.61 23.21
C GLN A 205 7.80 -6.14 23.28
N VAL A 206 7.42 -5.68 24.47
CA VAL A 206 7.10 -4.27 24.68
C VAL A 206 8.42 -3.50 24.73
N PRO A 207 8.66 -2.55 23.81
CA PRO A 207 9.85 -1.74 23.85
C PRO A 207 9.81 -0.75 25.02
N GLU A 208 10.97 -0.34 25.51
CA GLU A 208 11.07 0.65 26.58
C GLU A 208 11.76 1.90 26.05
N TYR A 209 11.37 3.07 26.57
CA TYR A 209 12.08 4.30 26.23
C TYR A 209 13.48 4.29 26.85
N PRO A 210 14.53 4.54 26.05
CA PRO A 210 15.88 4.64 26.57
C PRO A 210 16.04 5.91 27.42
N GLU A 211 16.99 5.90 28.35
CA GLU A 211 17.19 7.00 29.31
C GLU A 211 17.45 8.36 28.65
N TRP A 212 18.15 8.40 27.50
CA TRP A 212 18.40 9.65 26.78
C TRP A 212 17.11 10.31 26.28
N ILE A 213 16.09 9.53 25.88
CA ILE A 213 14.78 10.06 25.50
C ILE A 213 14.08 10.66 26.73
N LYS A 214 14.21 10.03 27.90
CA LYS A 214 13.63 10.56 29.14
C LYS A 214 14.27 11.88 29.57
N MET A 215 15.56 12.06 29.28
CA MET A 215 16.30 13.27 29.64
C MET A 215 16.13 14.41 28.63
N GLU A 216 16.29 14.13 27.34
CA GLU A 216 16.27 15.15 26.28
C GLU A 216 14.86 15.46 25.76
N TYR A 217 13.96 14.46 25.78
CA TYR A 217 12.62 14.55 25.21
C TYR A 217 11.55 14.03 26.19
N PRO A 218 11.42 14.66 27.38
CA PRO A 218 10.51 14.19 28.43
C PRO A 218 9.04 14.13 27.97
N GLU A 219 8.64 14.99 27.03
CA GLU A 219 7.30 14.96 26.44
C GLU A 219 7.02 13.69 25.61
N ILE A 220 8.05 13.11 24.98
CA ILE A 220 7.94 11.85 24.25
C ILE A 220 7.90 10.69 25.26
N ALA A 221 8.79 10.72 26.25
CA ALA A 221 8.86 9.70 27.29
C ALA A 221 7.61 9.63 28.18
N ALA A 222 6.89 10.74 28.33
CA ALA A 222 5.64 10.81 29.09
C ALA A 222 4.48 10.09 28.39
N LYS A 223 4.58 9.84 27.07
CA LYS A 223 3.55 9.11 26.34
C LYS A 223 3.62 7.63 26.66
N ASN A 224 2.47 6.96 26.62
CA ASN A 224 2.45 5.51 26.72
C ASN A 224 3.13 4.91 25.48
N VAL A 225 4.04 3.94 25.68
CA VAL A 225 4.76 3.26 24.59
C VAL A 225 3.80 2.73 23.53
N TRP A 226 2.64 2.19 23.92
CA TRP A 226 1.65 1.66 22.98
C TRP A 226 1.05 2.74 22.08
N VAL A 227 0.94 3.98 22.56
CA VAL A 227 0.46 5.12 21.76
C VAL A 227 1.52 5.51 20.73
N GLU A 228 2.80 5.52 21.12
CA GLU A 228 3.90 5.80 20.21
C GLU A 228 4.07 4.67 19.18
N LEU A 229 3.95 3.41 19.61
CA LEU A 229 3.89 2.25 18.71
C LEU A 229 2.73 2.36 17.73
N ALA A 230 1.53 2.68 18.20
CA ALA A 230 0.36 2.84 17.34
C ALA A 230 0.57 3.95 16.30
N MET A 231 1.29 5.02 16.63
CA MET A 231 1.67 6.06 15.67
C MET A 231 2.57 5.50 14.56
N TYR A 232 3.63 4.76 14.91
CA TYR A 232 4.52 4.13 13.92
C TYR A 232 3.79 3.09 13.05
N MET A 233 2.91 2.30 13.67
CA MET A 233 2.09 1.31 12.96
C MET A 233 1.08 1.98 12.03
N GLY A 234 0.50 3.11 12.44
CA GLY A 234 -0.36 3.94 11.60
C GLY A 234 0.38 4.51 10.39
N ALA A 235 1.63 4.94 10.57
CA ALA A 235 2.47 5.41 9.47
C ALA A 235 2.84 4.29 8.48
N LEU A 236 3.08 3.07 8.97
CA LEU A 236 3.37 1.88 8.14
C LEU A 236 2.15 1.40 7.35
N GLY A 237 0.98 1.44 7.99
CA GLY A 237 -0.27 0.92 7.42
C GLY A 237 -0.67 1.60 6.12
N GLY A 238 -0.18 2.81 5.86
CA GLY A 238 -0.60 3.62 4.73
C GLY A 238 -2.02 4.14 4.90
N GLY A 239 -2.34 5.27 4.26
CA GLY A 239 -3.70 5.79 4.28
C GLY A 239 -4.62 4.99 3.36
N LEU A 240 -5.93 5.22 3.43
CA LEU A 240 -6.89 4.56 2.53
C LEU A 240 -6.52 4.72 1.04
N TYR A 241 -5.88 5.83 0.68
CA TYR A 241 -5.40 6.09 -0.67
C TYR A 241 -4.38 5.05 -1.16
N ASP A 242 -3.55 4.47 -0.29
CA ASP A 242 -2.60 3.41 -0.67
C ASP A 242 -3.35 2.14 -1.07
N TYR A 243 -4.38 1.78 -0.30
CA TYR A 243 -5.25 0.65 -0.62
C TYR A 243 -6.04 0.87 -1.91
N LEU A 244 -6.50 2.10 -2.17
CA LEU A 244 -7.14 2.47 -3.43
C LEU A 244 -6.16 2.43 -4.61
N ALA A 245 -4.89 2.78 -4.39
CA ALA A 245 -3.85 2.68 -5.40
C ALA A 245 -3.61 1.22 -5.82
N PHE A 246 -3.58 0.27 -4.87
CA PHE A 246 -3.52 -1.17 -5.19
C PHE A 246 -4.73 -1.65 -6.00
N LEU A 247 -5.93 -1.16 -5.71
CA LEU A 247 -7.13 -1.48 -6.49
C LEU A 247 -7.07 -0.89 -7.90
N ARG A 248 -6.58 0.35 -8.03
CA ARG A 248 -6.36 0.99 -9.33
C ARG A 248 -5.31 0.23 -10.14
N TYR A 249 -4.23 -0.21 -9.50
CA TYR A 249 -3.20 -1.02 -10.13
C TYR A 249 -3.77 -2.32 -10.70
N ALA A 250 -4.56 -3.06 -9.92
CA ALA A 250 -5.23 -4.27 -10.38
C ALA A 250 -6.13 -4.02 -11.62
N ARG A 251 -6.74 -2.82 -11.69
CA ARG A 251 -7.53 -2.38 -12.84
C ARG A 251 -6.68 -2.00 -14.05
N GLU A 252 -5.57 -1.28 -13.86
CA GLU A 252 -4.63 -0.94 -14.94
C GLU A 252 -3.96 -2.19 -15.53
N ARG A 253 -3.73 -3.21 -14.71
CA ARG A 253 -3.24 -4.51 -15.17
C ARG A 253 -4.28 -5.38 -15.88
N GLY A 254 -5.56 -5.02 -15.78
CA GLY A 254 -6.65 -5.80 -16.35
C GLY A 254 -6.67 -7.22 -15.81
N TRP A 255 -6.65 -7.43 -14.50
CA TRP A 255 -6.71 -8.79 -13.95
C TRP A 255 -8.14 -9.35 -13.87
N GLY A 256 -8.29 -10.62 -14.26
CA GLY A 256 -9.55 -11.36 -14.13
C GLY A 256 -10.63 -10.74 -15.01
N ILE A 257 -11.77 -10.38 -14.43
CA ILE A 257 -12.86 -9.71 -15.15
C ILE A 257 -12.38 -8.40 -15.82
N LEU A 258 -11.40 -7.72 -15.23
CA LEU A 258 -10.86 -6.48 -15.76
C LEU A 258 -10.02 -6.69 -17.03
N ALA A 259 -9.68 -7.94 -17.38
CA ALA A 259 -8.96 -8.31 -18.60
C ALA A 259 -9.87 -8.37 -19.84
N ASP A 260 -11.19 -8.40 -19.64
CA ASP A 260 -12.16 -8.56 -20.73
C ASP A 260 -12.18 -7.32 -21.64
N GLU A 261 -12.25 -7.52 -22.96
CA GLU A 261 -12.33 -6.43 -23.93
C GLU A 261 -13.55 -5.50 -23.68
N ASN A 262 -14.63 -6.05 -23.12
CA ASN A 262 -15.84 -5.35 -22.72
C ASN A 262 -15.91 -5.03 -21.22
N ALA A 263 -14.78 -5.05 -20.50
CA ALA A 263 -14.73 -4.86 -19.04
C ALA A 263 -15.49 -3.61 -18.58
N SER A 264 -15.42 -2.49 -19.31
CA SER A 264 -16.13 -1.26 -18.96
C SER A 264 -17.66 -1.41 -18.95
N THR A 265 -18.21 -2.12 -19.94
CA THR A 265 -19.64 -2.43 -20.04
C THR A 265 -20.06 -3.42 -18.96
N LEU A 266 -19.23 -4.43 -18.71
CA LEU A 266 -19.48 -5.44 -17.69
C LEU A 266 -19.48 -4.84 -16.28
N ILE A 267 -18.53 -3.94 -15.98
CA ILE A 267 -18.48 -3.20 -14.72
C ILE A 267 -19.74 -2.36 -14.53
N ARG A 268 -20.19 -1.63 -15.56
CA ARG A 268 -21.45 -0.86 -15.48
C ARG A 268 -22.67 -1.76 -15.23
N ALA A 269 -22.69 -2.93 -15.85
CA ALA A 269 -23.74 -3.93 -15.61
C ALA A 269 -23.69 -4.42 -14.15
N ILE A 270 -22.50 -4.73 -13.63
CA ILE A 270 -22.29 -5.13 -12.23
C ILE A 270 -22.71 -4.03 -11.25
N GLU A 271 -22.35 -2.77 -11.52
CA GLU A 271 -22.72 -1.61 -10.71
C GLU A 271 -24.24 -1.33 -10.70
N SER A 272 -24.96 -1.80 -11.73
CA SER A 272 -26.42 -1.67 -11.83
C SER A 272 -27.18 -2.76 -11.05
N ILE A 273 -26.49 -3.78 -10.52
CA ILE A 273 -27.10 -4.87 -9.77
C ILE A 273 -27.67 -4.33 -8.44
N PRO A 274 -28.91 -4.69 -8.07
CA PRO A 274 -29.48 -4.31 -6.77
C PRO A 274 -28.61 -4.75 -5.59
N ARG A 275 -28.53 -3.91 -4.55
CA ARG A 275 -27.65 -4.07 -3.38
C ARG A 275 -27.74 -5.45 -2.68
N ASN A 276 -28.91 -6.07 -2.71
CA ASN A 276 -29.21 -7.34 -2.07
C ASN A 276 -28.92 -8.57 -2.95
N MET A 277 -28.52 -8.37 -4.21
CA MET A 277 -28.26 -9.45 -5.15
C MET A 277 -26.76 -9.75 -5.22
N LYS A 278 -26.43 -11.04 -5.41
CA LYS A 278 -25.05 -11.47 -5.67
C LYS A 278 -24.74 -11.27 -7.14
N ILE A 279 -23.47 -10.95 -7.43
CA ILE A 279 -22.98 -10.91 -8.80
C ILE A 279 -23.15 -12.30 -9.43
N PRO A 280 -23.85 -12.43 -10.57
CA PRO A 280 -24.16 -13.72 -11.18
C PRO A 280 -22.94 -14.25 -11.95
N LEU A 281 -21.91 -14.66 -11.21
CA LEU A 281 -20.76 -15.36 -11.76
C LEU A 281 -21.15 -16.81 -12.12
N ALA A 282 -20.83 -17.24 -13.34
CA ALA A 282 -21.07 -18.61 -13.77
C ALA A 282 -20.38 -19.61 -12.84
N ARG A 283 -21.09 -20.63 -12.36
CA ARG A 283 -20.52 -21.64 -11.44
C ARG A 283 -20.09 -22.92 -12.13
N THR A 284 -19.93 -22.87 -13.45
CA THR A 284 -19.39 -23.99 -14.23
C THR A 284 -17.98 -24.32 -13.76
N LYS A 285 -17.62 -25.62 -13.81
CA LYS A 285 -16.29 -26.10 -13.38
C LYS A 285 -15.16 -25.33 -14.07
N GLU A 286 -15.32 -25.06 -15.36
CA GLU A 286 -14.37 -24.29 -16.16
C GLU A 286 -14.20 -22.85 -15.64
N ASN A 287 -15.30 -22.16 -15.31
CA ASN A 287 -15.22 -20.78 -14.81
C ASN A 287 -14.57 -20.71 -13.41
N VAL A 288 -14.81 -21.71 -12.56
CA VAL A 288 -14.14 -21.84 -11.26
C VAL A 288 -12.64 -22.06 -11.43
N GLU A 289 -12.22 -22.89 -12.39
CA GLU A 289 -10.80 -23.10 -12.70
C GLU A 289 -10.13 -21.82 -13.20
N LYS A 290 -10.81 -21.04 -14.07
CA LYS A 290 -10.35 -19.72 -14.52
C LYS A 290 -10.23 -18.73 -13.37
N ALA A 291 -11.24 -18.66 -12.49
CA ALA A 291 -11.19 -17.82 -11.29
C ALA A 291 -9.99 -18.18 -10.40
N MET A 292 -9.77 -19.46 -10.13
CA MET A 292 -8.65 -19.93 -9.30
C MET A 292 -7.27 -19.67 -9.93
N ALA A 293 -7.18 -19.65 -11.27
CA ALA A 293 -5.97 -19.24 -11.97
C ALA A 293 -5.72 -17.72 -11.85
N TRP A 294 -6.75 -16.90 -12.07
CA TRP A 294 -6.67 -15.44 -11.93
C TRP A 294 -6.35 -14.99 -10.50
N LEU A 295 -6.84 -15.70 -9.49
CA LEU A 295 -6.53 -15.42 -8.08
C LEU A 295 -5.05 -15.59 -7.70
N LYS A 296 -4.23 -16.19 -8.57
CA LYS A 296 -2.79 -16.27 -8.39
C LYS A 296 -2.05 -15.02 -8.83
N ALA A 297 -2.59 -14.24 -9.78
CA ALA A 297 -1.94 -13.01 -10.23
C ALA A 297 -1.73 -12.00 -9.08
N PRO A 298 -2.75 -11.74 -8.22
CA PRO A 298 -2.56 -10.90 -7.02
C PRO A 298 -1.56 -11.44 -6.00
N LEU A 299 -1.24 -12.73 -6.01
CA LEU A 299 -0.30 -13.33 -5.06
C LEU A 299 1.17 -13.14 -5.49
N TYR A 300 1.42 -13.05 -6.80
CA TYR A 300 2.78 -13.03 -7.36
C TYR A 300 3.29 -11.64 -7.74
N ASP A 301 2.41 -10.63 -7.79
CA ASP A 301 2.72 -9.24 -8.20
C ASP A 301 2.40 -8.22 -7.08
N GLN A 302 2.47 -8.64 -5.81
CA GLN A 302 2.29 -7.80 -4.60
C GLN A 302 3.55 -7.74 -3.76
#